data_AF-A0AAC9EVJ0-F1
#
_entry.id   AF-A0AAC9EVJ0-F1
#
_cell.length_a   1.000
_cell.length_b   1.000
_cell.length_c   1.000
_cell.angle_alpha   90.00
_cell.angle_beta   90.00
_cell.angle_gamma   90.00
#
_symmetry.space_group_name_H-M   'P 1'
#
loop_
_entity.id
_entity.type
_entity.pdbx_description
1 polymer ?
#
loop_
_entity_poly.entity_id
_entity_poly.type
_entity_poly.pdbx_seq_one_letter_code
_entity_poly.pdbx_strand_id
1 'polypeptide(L)'
;MKKTIHGTGGGGGKGGGSVHTPTEAPNTLSTNAVVTLVDLLGEGEIEGLVNGAQSVYFDDTPLQNADGSYNFEGVTLKSNNGTPSQDYLPGFAESASEEAFNVKVIHEQPVIRTVGRQETNELRVKIGLDALTEYANT
;
A
#
# COMPACT_ATOMS: atom_id res chain seq x y z
N MET A 1 -34.54 -9.41 -25.99
CA MET A 1 -34.37 -8.22 -26.85
C MET A 1 -33.02 -7.58 -26.51
N LYS A 2 -32.10 -7.47 -27.47
CA LYS A 2 -30.76 -6.91 -27.28
C LYS A 2 -30.88 -5.39 -27.09
N LYS A 3 -30.35 -4.84 -25.99
CA LYS A 3 -30.20 -3.39 -25.82
C LYS A 3 -28.91 -2.95 -26.51
N THR A 4 -29.06 -2.22 -27.60
CA THR A 4 -27.97 -1.60 -28.35
C THR A 4 -27.42 -0.40 -27.58
N ILE A 5 -26.11 -0.42 -27.26
CA ILE A 5 -25.37 0.74 -26.77
C ILE A 5 -25.05 1.60 -28.00
N HIS A 6 -25.46 2.87 -28.00
CA HIS A 6 -25.13 3.82 -29.07
C HIS A 6 -23.86 4.58 -28.69
N GLY A 7 -22.80 4.45 -29.51
CA GLY A 7 -21.61 5.29 -29.45
C GLY A 7 -21.89 6.69 -30.01
N THR A 8 -21.24 7.68 -29.43
CA THR A 8 -21.41 9.12 -29.71
C THR A 8 -20.89 9.51 -31.09
N GLY A 9 -21.79 9.56 -32.07
CA GLY A 9 -21.58 10.27 -33.34
C GLY A 9 -22.09 11.71 -33.22
N GLY A 10 -21.21 12.68 -33.45
CA GLY A 10 -21.56 14.11 -33.45
C GLY A 10 -22.49 14.49 -34.61
N GLY A 11 -23.56 15.20 -34.27
CA GLY A 11 -24.51 15.80 -35.22
C GLY A 11 -25.66 16.45 -34.45
N GLY A 12 -25.81 17.77 -34.61
CA GLY A 12 -26.53 18.63 -33.66
C GLY A 12 -28.05 18.49 -33.60
N GLY A 13 -28.63 19.10 -32.56
CA GLY A 13 -30.08 19.25 -32.41
C GLY A 13 -30.45 19.75 -31.02
N LYS A 14 -31.09 20.93 -30.96
CA LYS A 14 -31.61 21.59 -29.75
C LYS A 14 -32.48 20.66 -28.90
N GLY A 15 -32.21 20.61 -27.59
CA GLY A 15 -33.10 20.00 -26.61
C GLY A 15 -32.71 20.41 -25.20
N GLY A 16 -33.47 21.33 -24.60
CA GLY A 16 -33.33 21.69 -23.20
C GLY A 16 -33.69 20.49 -22.31
N GLY A 17 -32.67 19.85 -21.77
CA GLY A 17 -32.78 18.85 -20.72
C GLY A 17 -31.70 19.15 -19.69
N SER A 18 -32.06 19.10 -18.41
CA SER A 18 -31.17 19.30 -17.27
C SER A 18 -29.77 18.78 -17.56
N VAL A 19 -28.79 19.68 -17.65
CA VAL A 19 -27.39 19.34 -17.86
C VAL A 19 -26.96 18.54 -16.64
N HIS A 20 -26.94 17.22 -16.78
CA HIS A 20 -26.32 16.37 -15.79
C HIS A 20 -24.83 16.56 -15.94
N THR A 21 -24.23 17.42 -15.12
CA THR A 21 -22.79 17.43 -14.95
C THR A 21 -22.41 16.05 -14.41
N PRO A 22 -21.56 15.26 -15.10
CA PRO A 22 -21.01 14.04 -14.52
C PRO A 22 -20.22 14.46 -13.28
N THR A 23 -20.63 13.99 -12.11
CA THR A 23 -19.84 14.14 -10.89
C THR A 23 -18.91 12.94 -10.83
N GLU A 24 -17.61 13.18 -10.99
CA GLU A 24 -16.61 12.14 -10.71
C GLU A 24 -16.71 11.77 -9.23
N ALA A 25 -16.81 10.48 -8.94
CA ALA A 25 -16.73 10.00 -7.56
C ALA A 25 -15.35 10.41 -7.00
N PRO A 26 -15.28 10.85 -5.72
CA PRO A 26 -14.00 11.20 -5.10
C PRO A 26 -13.02 10.03 -5.25
N ASN A 27 -11.86 10.29 -5.84
CA ASN A 27 -10.82 9.29 -5.97
C ASN A 27 -10.20 9.01 -4.59
N THR A 28 -10.76 8.04 -3.87
CA THR A 28 -10.22 7.56 -2.58
C THR A 28 -9.46 6.25 -2.74
N LEU A 29 -8.95 5.94 -3.95
CA LEU A 29 -8.05 4.80 -4.16
C LEU A 29 -6.71 5.09 -3.46
N SER A 30 -6.67 4.83 -2.16
CA SER A 30 -5.44 4.80 -1.38
C SER A 30 -4.88 3.38 -1.40
N THR A 31 -3.77 3.18 -2.10
CA THR A 31 -3.00 1.94 -2.01
C THR A 31 -2.14 1.99 -0.77
N ASN A 32 -2.29 1.02 0.14
CA ASN A 32 -1.33 0.81 1.22
C ASN A 32 -0.13 0.04 0.66
N ALA A 33 0.95 0.75 0.35
CA ALA A 33 2.22 0.16 -0.03
C ALA A 33 3.16 0.16 1.18
N VAL A 34 3.71 -1.00 1.51
CA VAL A 34 4.73 -1.15 2.55
C VAL A 34 6.08 -1.29 1.87
N VAL A 35 7.04 -0.47 2.27
CA VAL A 35 8.43 -0.50 1.78
C VAL A 35 9.35 -0.92 2.93
N THR A 36 10.31 -1.79 2.63
CA THR A 36 11.38 -2.16 3.54
C THR A 36 12.70 -1.72 2.90
N LEU A 37 13.52 -0.94 3.61
CA LEU A 37 14.77 -0.36 3.12
C LEU A 37 15.92 -0.69 4.08
N VAL A 38 17.08 -1.04 3.55
CA VAL A 38 18.37 -1.02 4.29
C VAL A 38 19.22 0.11 3.74
N ASP A 39 19.78 0.91 4.63
CA ASP A 39 20.80 1.90 4.29
C ASP A 39 22.13 1.54 4.96
N LEU A 40 23.25 1.73 4.25
CA LEU A 40 24.60 1.47 4.74
C LEU A 40 25.29 2.80 5.06
N LEU A 41 25.42 3.09 6.35
CA LEU A 41 26.02 4.35 6.82
C LEU A 41 27.55 4.34 6.82
N GLY A 42 28.19 3.17 6.90
CA GLY A 42 29.64 3.05 6.95
C GLY A 42 30.14 1.62 7.10
N GLU A 43 31.46 1.47 7.09
CA GLU A 43 32.16 0.22 7.39
C GLU A 43 32.72 0.22 8.82
N GLY A 44 32.68 -0.94 9.47
CA GLY A 44 33.19 -1.09 10.84
C GLY A 44 32.22 -0.62 11.93
N GLU A 45 32.71 -0.60 13.16
CA GLU A 45 31.91 -0.26 14.33
C GLU A 45 31.67 1.26 14.44
N ILE A 46 30.40 1.63 14.61
CA ILE A 46 29.95 3.01 14.81
C ILE A 46 29.12 3.14 16.09
N GLU A 47 29.05 4.36 16.65
CA GLU A 47 28.21 4.67 17.82
C GLU A 47 26.70 4.61 17.51
N GLY A 48 26.34 4.63 16.21
CA GLY A 48 24.95 4.57 15.75
C GLY A 48 24.33 5.95 15.47
N LEU A 49 23.00 6.01 15.44
CA LEU A 49 22.26 7.25 15.17
C LEU A 49 22.33 8.19 16.38
N VAL A 50 22.81 9.42 16.15
CA VAL A 50 23.07 10.43 17.19
C VAL A 50 21.89 10.62 18.16
N ASN A 51 20.67 10.72 17.61
CA ASN A 51 19.44 10.91 18.38
C ASN A 51 18.39 9.81 18.07
N GLY A 52 18.82 8.59 17.74
CA GLY A 52 17.91 7.49 17.42
C GLY A 52 16.91 7.84 16.30
N ALA A 53 15.61 7.62 16.53
CA ALA A 53 14.55 7.89 15.56
C ALA A 53 14.45 9.37 15.15
N GLN A 54 14.89 10.31 16.00
CA GLN A 54 14.95 11.74 15.65
C GLN A 54 16.01 12.07 14.58
N SER A 55 16.92 11.12 14.31
CA SER A 55 17.94 11.24 13.26
C SER A 55 17.45 10.75 11.89
N VAL A 56 16.23 10.21 11.80
CA VAL A 56 15.65 9.67 10.57
C VAL A 56 14.64 10.66 10.02
N TYR A 57 14.72 10.95 8.73
CA TYR A 57 13.86 11.92 8.05
C TYR A 57 13.22 11.28 6.83
N PHE A 58 11.94 11.54 6.62
CA PHE A 58 11.23 11.25 5.39
C PHE A 58 10.83 12.58 4.77
N ASP A 59 11.40 12.89 3.62
CA ASP A 59 11.16 14.14 2.89
C ASP A 59 11.30 15.37 3.80
N ASP A 60 12.48 15.51 4.41
CA ASP A 60 12.84 16.56 5.37
C ASP A 60 11.96 16.64 6.65
N THR A 61 11.02 15.71 6.84
CA THR A 61 10.22 15.60 8.07
C THR A 61 10.84 14.55 9.00
N PRO A 62 11.20 14.89 10.25
CA PRO A 62 11.78 13.92 11.17
C PRO A 62 10.76 12.82 11.51
N LEU A 63 11.22 11.59 11.70
CA LEU A 63 10.36 10.49 12.13
C LEU A 63 9.82 10.73 13.54
N GLN A 64 10.68 11.19 14.44
CA GLN A 64 10.35 11.57 15.81
C GLN A 64 10.79 13.00 16.08
N ASN A 65 9.91 13.80 16.67
CA ASN A 65 10.17 15.17 17.08
C ASN A 65 11.02 15.24 18.36
N ALA A 66 11.56 16.42 18.66
CA ALA A 66 12.35 16.67 19.87
C ALA A 66 11.58 16.43 21.18
N ASP A 67 10.25 16.58 21.15
CA ASP A 67 9.34 16.31 22.27
C ASP A 67 8.98 14.83 22.44
N GLY A 68 9.49 13.97 21.55
CA GLY A 68 9.26 12.52 21.55
C GLY A 68 8.02 12.07 20.76
N SER A 69 7.20 12.99 20.23
CA SER A 69 6.07 12.65 19.37
C SER A 69 6.53 12.13 17.99
N TYR A 70 5.75 11.23 17.39
CA TYR A 70 6.05 10.66 16.05
C TYR A 70 5.21 11.32 14.97
N ASN A 71 5.83 11.64 13.84
CA ASN A 71 5.13 12.22 12.68
C ASN A 71 4.54 11.15 11.75
N PHE A 72 5.00 9.90 11.86
CA PHE A 72 4.55 8.78 11.03
C PHE A 72 4.22 7.56 11.90
N GLU A 73 3.13 6.88 11.57
CA GLU A 73 2.72 5.65 12.22
C GLU A 73 3.17 4.41 11.42
N GLY A 74 3.29 3.27 12.09
CA GLY A 74 3.63 1.99 11.44
C GLY A 74 5.08 1.85 10.99
N VAL A 75 5.98 2.74 11.43
CA VAL A 75 7.40 2.69 11.10
C VAL A 75 8.15 1.81 12.10
N THR A 76 8.83 0.79 11.59
CA THR A 76 9.79 -0.01 12.38
C THR A 76 11.20 0.36 11.98
N LEU A 77 12.03 0.76 12.94
CA LEU A 77 13.43 1.10 12.73
C LEU A 77 14.32 0.12 13.50
N LYS A 78 15.29 -0.49 12.82
CA LYS A 78 16.39 -1.23 13.43
C LYS A 78 17.71 -0.68 12.90
N SER A 79 18.67 -0.46 13.80
CA SER A 79 20.02 -0.04 13.44
C SER A 79 21.00 -1.11 13.91
N ASN A 80 21.99 -1.38 13.07
CA ASN A 80 23.11 -2.26 13.37
C ASN A 80 24.39 -1.42 13.35
N ASN A 81 25.15 -1.48 14.44
CA ASN A 81 26.31 -0.62 14.65
C ASN A 81 27.61 -1.18 14.06
N GLY A 82 27.59 -2.32 13.37
CA GLY A 82 28.76 -2.86 12.68
C GLY A 82 29.77 -3.56 13.60
N THR A 83 29.36 -3.98 14.80
CA THR A 83 30.20 -4.76 15.71
C THR A 83 30.59 -6.12 15.09
N PRO A 84 31.76 -6.70 15.43
CA PRO A 84 32.17 -8.00 14.91
C PRO A 84 31.17 -9.14 15.19
N SER A 85 30.50 -9.07 16.33
CA SER A 85 29.37 -9.93 16.69
C SER A 85 28.11 -9.08 16.71
N GLN A 86 27.26 -9.24 15.70
CA GLN A 86 25.96 -8.56 15.60
C GLN A 86 24.88 -9.50 15.06
N ASP A 87 23.63 -9.24 15.45
CA ASP A 87 22.48 -9.97 14.94
C ASP A 87 22.14 -9.56 13.51
N TYR A 88 21.54 -10.49 12.77
CA TYR A 88 21.02 -10.21 11.44
C TYR A 88 19.89 -9.16 11.48
N LEU A 89 19.70 -8.47 10.36
CA LEU A 89 18.55 -7.59 10.15
C LEU A 89 17.33 -8.45 9.74
N PRO A 90 16.28 -8.55 10.57
CA PRO A 90 15.08 -9.31 10.24
C PRO A 90 14.30 -8.64 9.10
N GLY A 91 13.56 -9.43 8.33
CA GLY A 91 12.69 -8.92 7.24
C GLY A 91 13.37 -8.71 5.88
N PHE A 92 14.69 -8.94 5.76
CA PHE A 92 15.42 -8.83 4.49
C PHE A 92 15.87 -10.16 3.90
N ALA A 93 15.70 -11.26 4.64
CA ALA A 93 16.01 -12.62 4.19
C ALA A 93 14.84 -13.27 3.42
N GLU A 94 13.79 -12.52 3.10
CA GLU A 94 12.55 -13.10 2.59
C GLU A 94 12.57 -13.26 1.06
N SER A 95 12.38 -14.49 0.61
CA SER A 95 12.04 -14.78 -0.78
C SER A 95 10.52 -14.71 -0.91
N ALA A 96 10.01 -13.62 -1.49
CA ALA A 96 8.58 -13.46 -1.77
C ALA A 96 8.25 -13.93 -3.18
N SER A 97 7.18 -14.72 -3.34
CA SER A 97 6.62 -15.09 -4.64
C SER A 97 5.15 -14.68 -4.69
N GLU A 98 4.83 -13.83 -5.67
CA GLU A 98 3.47 -13.35 -5.91
C GLU A 98 2.76 -14.25 -6.92
N GLU A 99 1.53 -14.65 -6.62
CA GLU A 99 0.65 -15.40 -7.53
C GLU A 99 -0.67 -14.65 -7.71
N ALA A 100 -0.97 -14.26 -8.94
CA ALA A 100 -2.21 -13.57 -9.27
C ALA A 100 -3.34 -14.58 -9.49
N PHE A 101 -4.34 -14.56 -8.61
CA PHE A 101 -5.47 -15.50 -8.70
C PHE A 101 -6.58 -15.02 -9.63
N ASN A 102 -6.66 -13.72 -9.96
CA ASN A 102 -7.64 -13.12 -10.88
C ASN A 102 -9.09 -13.59 -10.64
N VAL A 103 -9.48 -13.74 -9.38
CA VAL A 103 -10.82 -14.17 -8.99
C VAL A 103 -11.55 -13.04 -8.31
N LYS A 104 -12.81 -12.83 -8.70
CA LYS A 104 -13.70 -11.89 -8.04
C LYS A 104 -14.07 -12.41 -6.66
N VAL A 105 -13.72 -11.65 -5.62
CA VAL A 105 -14.13 -11.92 -4.25
C VAL A 105 -15.51 -11.29 -4.03
N ILE A 106 -16.52 -12.12 -3.71
CA ILE A 106 -17.87 -11.67 -3.37
C ILE A 106 -18.32 -12.30 -2.05
N HIS A 107 -19.17 -11.61 -1.30
CA HIS A 107 -19.65 -12.07 0.01
C HIS A 107 -20.28 -13.47 -0.03
N GLU A 108 -21.04 -13.79 -1.10
CA GLU A 108 -21.79 -15.04 -1.20
C GLU A 108 -20.93 -16.28 -1.47
N GLN A 109 -19.71 -16.11 -2.00
CA GLN A 109 -18.87 -17.22 -2.46
C GLN A 109 -17.44 -17.06 -1.93
N PRO A 110 -17.03 -17.84 -0.92
CA PRO A 110 -15.68 -17.74 -0.39
C PRO A 110 -14.64 -18.20 -1.41
N VAL A 111 -13.52 -17.49 -1.48
CA VAL A 111 -12.36 -17.89 -2.30
C VAL A 111 -11.38 -18.65 -1.43
N ILE A 112 -11.23 -19.96 -1.68
CA ILE A 112 -10.30 -20.83 -0.95
C ILE A 112 -9.09 -21.13 -1.85
N ARG A 113 -7.89 -20.94 -1.33
CA ARG A 113 -6.62 -21.24 -2.03
C ARG A 113 -5.65 -21.96 -1.09
N THR A 114 -4.91 -22.90 -1.66
CA THR A 114 -3.88 -23.66 -0.97
C THR A 114 -2.51 -23.10 -1.33
N VAL A 115 -1.72 -22.73 -0.33
CA VAL A 115 -0.33 -22.32 -0.51
C VAL A 115 0.56 -23.54 -0.29
N GLY A 116 1.16 -24.08 -1.35
CA GLY A 116 1.89 -25.36 -1.32
C GLY A 116 3.35 -25.28 -0.89
N ARG A 117 3.85 -24.10 -0.49
CA ARG A 117 5.26 -23.90 -0.13
C ARG A 117 5.48 -24.17 1.36
N GLN A 118 6.22 -25.24 1.66
CA GLN A 118 6.48 -25.69 3.04
C GLN A 118 7.30 -24.69 3.88
N GLU A 119 8.07 -23.81 3.23
CA GLU A 119 8.89 -22.78 3.88
C GLU A 119 8.15 -21.42 4.03
N THR A 120 6.82 -21.39 3.89
CA THR A 120 6.06 -20.12 4.00
C THR A 120 5.85 -19.75 5.46
N ASN A 121 6.40 -18.60 5.88
CA ASN A 121 6.26 -18.03 7.22
C ASN A 121 5.20 -16.91 7.28
N GLU A 122 4.93 -16.21 6.17
CA GLU A 122 3.98 -15.09 6.09
C GLU A 122 3.15 -15.13 4.79
N LEU A 123 1.90 -14.66 4.87
CA LEU A 123 1.03 -14.48 3.71
C LEU A 123 0.61 -13.01 3.56
N ARG A 124 0.95 -12.41 2.42
CA ARG A 124 0.45 -11.08 2.03
C ARG A 124 -0.65 -11.23 0.98
N VAL A 125 -1.88 -10.80 1.32
CA VAL A 125 -3.03 -10.84 0.42
C VAL A 125 -3.31 -9.44 -0.12
N LYS A 126 -3.32 -9.30 -1.45
CA LYS A 126 -3.72 -8.07 -2.14
C LYS A 126 -5.13 -8.24 -2.71
N ILE A 127 -6.05 -7.34 -2.34
CA ILE A 127 -7.41 -7.31 -2.87
C ILE A 127 -7.59 -5.98 -3.61
N GLY A 128 -7.95 -6.04 -4.89
CA GLY A 128 -8.33 -4.88 -5.68
C GLY A 128 -9.84 -4.66 -5.63
N LEU A 129 -10.27 -3.40 -5.60
CA LEU A 129 -11.67 -3.00 -5.73
C LEU A 129 -11.84 -2.27 -7.07
N ASP A 130 -12.79 -2.70 -7.89
CA ASP A 130 -12.99 -2.16 -9.24
C ASP A 130 -13.68 -0.77 -9.23
N ALA A 131 -14.46 -0.45 -8.19
CA ALA A 131 -15.15 0.84 -8.02
C ALA A 131 -15.64 1.07 -6.59
N LEU A 132 -15.72 2.33 -6.17
CA LEU A 132 -16.29 2.77 -4.90
C LEU A 132 -17.81 2.91 -5.04
N THR A 133 -18.61 2.14 -4.30
CA THR A 133 -20.04 2.43 -4.10
C THR A 133 -20.29 2.89 -2.68
N GLU A 134 -20.83 4.10 -2.54
CA GLU A 134 -21.38 4.62 -1.29
C GLU A 134 -22.67 3.85 -0.97
N TYR A 135 -22.71 3.15 0.17
CA TYR A 135 -23.95 2.65 0.73
C TYR A 135 -24.43 3.67 1.77
N ALA A 136 -25.42 4.48 1.40
CA ALA A 136 -26.20 5.23 2.38
C ALA A 136 -27.00 4.22 3.21
N ASN A 137 -26.57 3.97 4.45
CA ASN A 137 -27.39 3.24 5.41
C ASN A 137 -28.56 4.15 5.84
N THR A 138 -29.78 3.77 5.47
CA THR A 138 -31.04 4.28 6.05
C THR A 138 -31.11 4.09 7.55
#